data_AF-A0A2T6GBD8-F1
#
_entry.id   AF-A0A2T6GBD8-F1
#
_cell.length_a   1.000
_cell.length_b   1.000
_cell.length_c   1.000
_cell.angle_alpha   90.00
_cell.angle_beta   90.00
_cell.angle_gamma   90.00
#
_symmetry.space_group_name_H-M   'P 1'
#
loop_
_entity.id
_entity.type
_entity.pdbx_description
1 polymer ?
#
loop_
_entity_poly.entity_id
_entity_poly.type
_entity_poly.pdbx_seq_one_letter_code
_entity_poly.pdbx_strand_id
1 'polypeptide(L)'
;MYHKALPELPSVSLLNDIRRRHLQARWRENPVHQDLQFWADYFVHVKKSQFLMGNAEGRGGGKPFRATFDWLIAPSNFVKVIEGNYHA
;
A
#
# COMPACT_ATOMS: atom_id res chain seq x y z
N MET A 1 -2.10 9.52 -7.49
CA MET A 1 -2.34 9.55 -6.03
C MET A 1 -1.20 8.88 -5.27
N TYR A 2 -0.92 7.59 -5.51
CA TYR A 2 0.19 6.85 -4.88
C TYR A 2 1.54 7.61 -4.87
N HIS A 3 2.10 7.99 -6.02
CA HIS A 3 3.40 8.70 -6.05
C HIS A 3 3.41 10.06 -5.35
N LYS A 4 2.27 10.75 -5.33
CA LYS A 4 2.13 12.04 -4.65
C LYS A 4 2.09 11.87 -3.13
N ALA A 5 1.39 10.84 -2.65
CA ALA A 5 1.22 10.57 -1.23
C ALA A 5 2.45 9.88 -0.62
N LEU A 6 3.13 9.04 -1.41
CA LEU A 6 4.21 8.16 -0.99
C LEU A 6 5.43 8.29 -1.92
N PRO A 7 6.01 9.50 -2.10
CA PRO A 7 7.24 9.69 -2.89
C PRO A 7 8.42 8.88 -2.30
N GLU A 8 8.28 8.60 -1.01
CA GLU A 8 8.97 7.71 -0.09
C GLU A 8 9.14 6.27 -0.49
N LEU A 9 8.32 5.77 -1.40
CA LEU A 9 8.23 4.35 -1.75
C LEU A 9 8.65 4.13 -3.20
N PRO A 10 9.02 2.89 -3.61
CA PRO A 10 9.39 2.62 -4.99
C PRO A 10 8.32 3.09 -5.98
N SER A 11 8.77 3.85 -6.98
CA SER A 11 7.91 4.38 -8.03
C SER A 11 7.41 3.26 -8.95
N VAL A 12 6.26 3.52 -9.58
CA VAL A 12 5.59 2.61 -10.51
C VAL A 12 5.73 3.20 -11.89
N SER A 13 6.66 2.67 -12.69
CA SER A 13 6.90 3.16 -14.04
C SER A 13 5.95 2.55 -15.08
N LEU A 14 5.42 1.35 -14.80
CA LEU A 14 4.52 0.63 -15.69
C LEU A 14 3.37 0.00 -14.90
N LEU A 15 2.14 0.27 -15.32
CA LEU A 15 0.97 -0.52 -14.95
C LEU A 15 0.84 -1.66 -15.95
N ASN A 16 1.22 -2.88 -15.56
CA ASN A 16 1.01 -4.08 -16.36
C ASN A 16 -0.37 -4.70 -16.09
N ASP A 17 -0.72 -5.77 -16.79
CA ASP A 17 -2.04 -6.40 -16.66
C ASP A 17 -2.31 -6.95 -15.26
N ILE A 18 -1.29 -7.47 -14.60
CA ILE A 18 -1.41 -8.00 -13.24
C ILE A 18 -1.78 -6.88 -12.26
N ARG A 19 -1.06 -5.76 -12.31
CA ARG A 19 -1.34 -4.57 -11.49
C ARG A 19 -2.74 -4.03 -11.76
N ARG A 20 -3.15 -3.95 -13.03
CA ARG A 20 -4.50 -3.54 -13.42
C ARG A 20 -5.57 -4.45 -12.81
N ARG A 21 -5.38 -5.78 -12.91
CA ARG A 21 -6.32 -6.77 -12.35
C ARG A 21 -6.43 -6.65 -10.84
N HIS A 22 -5.31 -6.53 -10.12
CA HIS A 22 -5.34 -6.36 -8.67
C HIS A 22 -6.03 -5.06 -8.25
N LEU A 23 -5.70 -3.93 -8.91
CA LEU A 23 -6.33 -2.65 -8.59
C LEU A 23 -7.84 -2.68 -8.87
N GLN A 24 -8.24 -3.25 -10.02
CA GLN A 24 -9.65 -3.43 -10.35
C GLN A 24 -10.39 -4.36 -9.39
N ALA A 25 -9.73 -5.43 -8.92
CA ALA A 25 -10.31 -6.31 -7.92
C ALA A 25 -10.58 -5.54 -6.62
N ARG A 26 -9.60 -4.78 -6.12
CA ARG A 26 -9.77 -3.92 -4.92
C ARG A 26 -10.86 -2.88 -5.09
N TRP A 27 -10.94 -2.23 -6.26
CA TRP A 27 -12.00 -1.28 -6.59
C TRP A 27 -13.39 -1.91 -6.51
N ARG A 28 -13.56 -3.12 -7.06
CA ARG A 28 -14.87 -3.80 -7.13
C ARG A 28 -15.27 -4.53 -5.85
N GLU A 29 -14.32 -4.82 -4.96
CA GLU A 29 -14.52 -5.64 -3.77
C GLU A 29 -15.47 -5.02 -2.73
N ASN A 30 -15.52 -3.70 -2.64
CA ASN A 30 -16.40 -2.99 -1.71
C ASN A 30 -16.82 -1.63 -2.30
N PRO A 31 -18.09 -1.21 -2.17
CA PRO A 31 -18.54 0.12 -2.61
C PRO A 31 -17.70 1.29 -2.07
N VAL A 32 -17.17 1.19 -0.84
CA VAL A 32 -16.31 2.23 -0.24
C VAL A 32 -14.99 2.38 -1.01
N HIS A 33 -14.49 1.31 -1.64
CA HIS A 33 -13.27 1.39 -2.44
C HIS A 33 -13.48 2.06 -3.81
N GLN A 34 -14.73 2.31 -4.20
CA GLN A 34 -15.09 2.99 -5.46
C GLN A 34 -15.11 4.51 -5.32
N ASP A 35 -14.40 5.03 -4.31
CA ASP A 35 -14.21 6.45 -4.05
C ASP A 35 -12.71 6.77 -4.07
N LEU A 36 -12.32 7.81 -4.80
CA LEU A 36 -10.94 8.27 -4.81
C LEU A 36 -10.50 8.80 -3.44
N GLN A 37 -11.41 9.35 -2.63
CA GLN A 37 -11.08 9.82 -1.29
C GLN A 37 -10.63 8.66 -0.39
N PHE A 38 -11.30 7.50 -0.47
CA PHE A 38 -10.85 6.29 0.21
C PHE A 38 -9.41 5.93 -0.14
N TRP A 39 -9.03 5.99 -1.43
CA TRP A 39 -7.64 5.70 -1.84
C TRP A 39 -6.65 6.77 -1.36
N ALA A 40 -7.06 8.04 -1.29
CA ALA A 40 -6.26 9.09 -0.70
C ALA A 40 -5.95 8.77 0.77
N ASP A 41 -6.99 8.45 1.53
CA ASP A 41 -6.90 8.13 2.95
C ASP A 41 -6.12 6.84 3.19
N TYR A 42 -6.30 5.84 2.33
CA TYR A 42 -5.50 4.61 2.35
C TYR A 42 -4.00 4.90 2.22
N PHE A 43 -3.59 5.74 1.26
CA PHE A 43 -2.16 6.07 1.12
C PHE A 43 -1.64 6.96 2.25
N VAL A 44 -2.47 7.86 2.81
CA VAL A 44 -2.13 8.61 4.03
C VAL A 44 -1.98 7.67 5.23
N HIS A 45 -2.82 6.64 5.33
CA HIS A 45 -2.72 5.62 6.35
C HIS A 45 -1.41 4.83 6.21
N VAL A 46 -1.03 4.41 4.99
CA VAL A 46 0.28 3.78 4.73
C VAL A 46 1.43 4.68 5.17
N LYS A 47 1.36 5.98 4.84
CA LYS A 47 2.40 6.97 5.16
C LYS A 47 2.72 7.06 6.67
N LYS A 48 1.74 6.76 7.53
CA LYS A 48 1.89 6.84 8.99
C LYS A 48 2.59 5.62 9.61
N SER A 49 2.67 4.50 8.88
CA SER A 49 3.29 3.27 9.38
C SER A 49 4.81 3.31 9.22
N GLN A 50 5.55 3.17 10.32
CA GLN A 50 7.02 3.07 10.27
C GLN A 50 7.48 1.82 9.52
N PHE A 51 6.79 0.68 9.73
CA PHE A 51 7.09 -0.56 9.04
C PHE A 51 6.85 -0.47 7.54
N LEU A 52 5.67 -0.03 7.09
CA LEU A 52 5.36 0.04 5.65
C LEU A 52 6.25 1.04 4.91
N MET A 53 6.67 2.11 5.60
CA MET A 53 7.56 3.13 5.04
C MET A 53 9.05 2.77 5.07
N GLY A 54 9.43 1.65 5.68
CA GLY A 54 10.84 1.23 5.81
C GLY A 54 11.67 2.03 6.78
N ASN A 55 11.01 2.60 7.79
CA ASN A 55 11.63 3.33 8.89
C ASN A 55 11.78 2.47 10.15
N ALA A 56 11.19 1.27 10.18
CA ALA A 56 11.40 0.30 11.25
C ALA A 56 12.67 -0.54 11.02
N GLU A 57 13.31 -0.98 12.10
CA GLU A 57 14.46 -1.88 12.00
C GLU A 57 14.11 -3.19 11.28
N GLY A 58 15.01 -3.67 10.44
CA GLY A 58 14.84 -4.96 9.80
C GLY A 58 15.01 -6.10 10.80
N ARG A 59 14.25 -7.18 10.60
CA ARG A 59 14.31 -8.36 11.46
C ARG A 59 15.72 -8.94 11.49
N GLY A 60 16.26 -9.14 12.70
CA GLY A 60 17.57 -9.77 12.90
C GLY A 60 18.75 -8.98 12.34
N GLY A 61 18.66 -7.64 12.30
CA GLY A 61 19.69 -6.77 11.72
C GLY A 61 19.66 -6.74 10.18
N GLY A 62 18.62 -7.29 9.56
CA GLY A 62 18.40 -7.23 8.12
C GLY A 62 18.02 -5.83 7.63
N LYS A 63 17.83 -5.69 6.31
CA LYS A 63 17.32 -4.44 5.73
C LYS A 63 15.87 -4.18 6.17
N PRO A 64 15.50 -2.92 6.47
CA PRO A 64 14.11 -2.54 6.68
C PRO A 64 13.19 -2.99 5.55
N PHE A 65 12.00 -3.45 5.90
CA PHE A 65 10.95 -3.73 4.92
C PHE A 65 10.41 -2.41 4.36
N ARG A 66 10.23 -2.30 3.05
CA ARG A 66 9.61 -1.12 2.43
C ARG A 66 8.52 -1.57 1.47
N ALA A 67 7.30 -1.08 1.69
CA ALA A 67 6.16 -1.51 0.90
C ALA A 67 6.31 -1.08 -0.56
N THR A 68 5.90 -1.98 -1.47
CA THR A 68 5.76 -1.67 -2.90
C THR A 68 4.30 -1.50 -3.25
N PHE A 69 4.02 -0.84 -4.38
CA PHE A 69 2.64 -0.71 -4.86
C PHE A 69 1.95 -2.07 -5.03
N ASP A 70 2.65 -3.07 -5.59
CA ASP A 70 2.13 -4.43 -5.75
C ASP A 70 1.77 -5.08 -4.43
N TRP A 71 2.62 -4.88 -3.42
CA TRP A 71 2.39 -5.44 -2.09
C TRP A 71 1.17 -4.80 -1.42
N LEU A 72 0.99 -3.48 -1.57
CA LEU A 72 -0.13 -2.74 -0.98
C LEU A 72 -1.48 -3.15 -1.58
N ILE A 73 -1.55 -3.35 -2.91
CA ILE A 73 -2.80 -3.72 -3.59
C ILE A 73 -3.07 -5.23 -3.61
N ALA A 74 -2.12 -6.04 -3.15
CA ALA A 74 -2.26 -7.49 -3.09
C ALA A 74 -3.40 -7.87 -2.12
N PRO A 75 -4.28 -8.83 -2.50
CA PRO A 75 -5.43 -9.21 -1.67
C PRO A 75 -5.06 -9.57 -0.23
N SER A 76 -3.97 -10.32 -0.06
CA SER A 76 -3.50 -10.82 1.24
C SER A 76 -2.99 -9.75 2.19
N ASN A 77 -2.67 -8.55 1.69
CA ASN A 77 -2.05 -7.48 2.45
C ASN A 77 -2.96 -6.26 2.56
N PHE A 78 -3.75 -5.98 1.52
CA PHE A 78 -4.59 -4.80 1.45
C PHE A 78 -5.51 -4.66 2.68
N VAL A 79 -6.20 -5.74 3.04
CA VAL A 79 -7.08 -5.79 4.23
C VAL A 79 -6.28 -5.54 5.51
N LYS A 80 -5.12 -6.19 5.66
CA LYS A 80 -4.25 -6.01 6.84
C LYS A 80 -3.77 -4.57 7.00
N VAL A 81 -3.53 -3.88 5.88
CA VAL A 81 -3.17 -2.46 5.89
C VAL A 81 -4.36 -1.62 6.36
N ILE A 82 -5.57 -1.86 5.85
CA ILE A 82 -6.79 -1.13 6.27
C ILE A 82 -7.07 -1.34 7.76
N GLU A 83 -6.92 -2.57 8.25
CA GLU A 83 -7.12 -2.95 9.65
C GLU A 83 -6.05 -2.40 10.59
N GLY A 84 -5.00 -1.78 10.05
CA GLY A 84 -3.97 -1.12 10.85
C GLY A 84 -2.92 -2.07 11.44
N ASN A 85 -2.78 -3.30 10.91
CA ASN A 85 -1.88 -4.34 11.44
C ASN A 85 -0.39 -3.97 11.44
N TYR A 86 -0.02 -2.81 10.86
CA TYR A 86 1.37 -2.35 10.72
C TYR A 86 1.62 -0.99 11.39
N HIS A 87 0.81 -0.59 12.38
CA HIS A 87 1.01 0.65 13.17
C HIS A 87 1.48 0.41 14.61
N ALA A 88 1.85 -0.84 14.94
CA ALA A 88 2.44 -1.20 16.22
C ALA A 88 3.90 -0.76 16.34
#